data_AF-A0A5C8PGB1-F1
#
_entry.id   AF-A0A5C8PGB1-F1
#
_cell.length_a   1.000
_cell.length_b   1.000
_cell.length_c   1.000
_cell.angle_alpha   90.00
_cell.angle_beta   90.00
_cell.angle_gamma   90.00
#
_symmetry.space_group_name_H-M   'P 1'
#
loop_
_entity.id
_entity.type
_entity.pdbx_description
1 polymer ?
#
loop_
_entity_poly.entity_id
_entity_poly.type
_entity_poly.pdbx_seq_one_letter_code
_entity_poly.pdbx_strand_id
1 'polypeptide(L)'
;MTGTSRMPDYKHLKQLGRATSLPASPDAAVLESVPNPHPRTLYLVRFTQPEFTSLCPMTGQPDFAHLVIDYAPAAKLVESKSLKLFLASFRNHGAFHEDCTLMIAKRLVAALKPRWLRIGGYWYPRGGMPIDVFWQTGAPPKGLWLPDQGVAPYRGRG
;
A
#
# COMPACT_ATOMS: atom_id res chain seq x y z
N MET A 1 9.03 -0.77 -36.11
CA MET A 1 10.04 -0.28 -35.14
C MET A 1 9.96 -1.15 -33.91
N THR A 2 10.94 -2.03 -33.74
CA THR A 2 11.02 -3.04 -32.68
C THR A 2 11.29 -2.36 -31.34
N GLY A 3 10.22 -2.08 -30.60
CA GLY A 3 10.33 -1.63 -29.20
C GLY A 3 10.89 -2.76 -28.36
N THR A 4 12.20 -2.77 -28.15
CA THR A 4 12.83 -3.60 -27.13
C THR A 4 12.18 -3.21 -25.80
N SER A 5 11.32 -4.08 -25.27
CA SER A 5 10.84 -3.98 -23.90
C SER A 5 12.07 -4.09 -23.00
N ARG A 6 12.66 -2.95 -22.62
CA ARG A 6 13.70 -2.94 -21.60
C ARG A 6 13.04 -3.48 -20.35
N MET A 7 13.46 -4.67 -19.93
CA MET A 7 13.18 -5.13 -18.57
C MET A 7 13.51 -3.97 -17.62
N PRO A 8 12.59 -3.59 -16.71
CA PRO A 8 12.87 -2.51 -15.78
C PRO A 8 14.18 -2.81 -15.03
N ASP A 9 15.02 -1.79 -14.86
CA ASP A 9 16.25 -1.98 -14.10
C ASP A 9 15.89 -2.26 -12.64
N TYR A 10 16.24 -3.46 -12.19
CA TYR A 10 15.99 -3.95 -10.82
C TYR A 10 17.28 -4.00 -9.99
N LYS A 11 18.44 -3.62 -10.55
CA LYS A 11 19.75 -3.80 -9.90
C LYS A 11 19.90 -2.98 -8.62
N HIS A 12 19.15 -1.87 -8.48
CA HIS A 12 19.15 -1.04 -7.28
C HIS A 12 18.25 -1.56 -6.15
N LEU A 13 17.40 -2.55 -6.43
CA LEU A 13 16.52 -3.14 -5.42
C LEU A 13 17.34 -3.99 -4.45
N LYS A 14 17.21 -3.70 -3.15
CA LYS A 14 17.93 -4.41 -2.10
C LYS A 14 17.09 -5.56 -1.54
N GLN A 15 15.77 -5.51 -1.70
CA GLN A 15 14.85 -6.47 -1.10
C GLN A 15 14.42 -7.56 -2.10
N LEU A 16 14.06 -7.20 -3.34
CA LEU A 16 13.56 -8.17 -4.32
C LEU A 16 14.60 -9.26 -4.66
N GLY A 17 14.15 -10.52 -4.72
CA GLY A 17 15.01 -11.67 -5.07
C GLY A 17 16.01 -12.13 -4.00
N ARG A 18 16.02 -11.51 -2.81
CA ARG A 18 16.93 -11.84 -1.70
C ARG A 18 16.18 -12.34 -0.47
N ALA A 19 16.85 -13.02 0.45
CA ALA A 19 16.32 -13.21 1.80
C ALA A 19 16.33 -11.83 2.52
N THR A 20 15.21 -11.45 3.12
CA THR A 20 15.08 -10.16 3.82
C THR A 20 14.31 -10.39 5.10
N SER A 21 14.83 -9.93 6.24
CA SER A 21 14.14 -10.00 7.52
C SER A 21 12.97 -9.01 7.56
N LEU A 22 12.00 -9.29 8.43
CA LEU A 22 10.92 -8.34 8.71
C LEU A 22 11.50 -7.10 9.41
N PRO A 23 11.18 -5.87 8.98
CA PRO A 23 11.59 -4.67 9.69
C PRO A 23 10.99 -4.62 11.11
N ALA A 24 11.74 -4.07 12.06
CA ALA A 24 11.32 -3.98 13.46
C ALA A 24 10.13 -3.03 13.69
N SER A 25 9.94 -2.04 12.81
CA SER A 25 8.86 -1.07 12.86
C SER A 25 8.56 -0.48 11.47
N PRO A 26 7.41 0.19 11.30
CA PRO A 26 7.09 0.95 10.09
C PRO A 26 8.15 1.99 9.73
N ASP A 27 8.73 2.66 10.71
CA ASP A 27 9.78 3.67 10.50
C ASP A 27 11.08 3.07 9.96
N ALA A 28 11.45 1.88 10.42
CA ALA A 28 12.63 1.16 9.94
C ALA A 28 12.42 0.47 8.58
N ALA A 29 11.17 0.28 8.15
CA ALA A 29 10.86 -0.37 6.89
C ALA A 29 11.23 0.51 5.68
N VAL A 30 11.78 -0.11 4.64
CA VAL A 30 12.19 0.58 3.41
C VAL A 30 11.20 0.27 2.30
N LEU A 31 10.61 1.31 1.71
CA LEU A 31 9.83 1.22 0.48
C LEU A 31 10.75 1.40 -0.72
N GLU A 32 10.72 0.44 -1.64
CA GLU A 32 11.44 0.50 -2.90
C GLU A 32 10.48 0.81 -4.05
N SER A 33 11.03 1.34 -5.13
CA SER A 33 10.26 1.67 -6.32
C SER A 33 11.00 1.26 -7.58
N VAL A 34 10.24 0.94 -8.62
CA VAL A 34 10.73 0.66 -9.97
C VAL A 34 10.22 1.73 -10.94
N PRO A 35 10.90 1.97 -12.07
CA PRO A 35 10.41 2.87 -13.10
C PRO A 35 9.02 2.45 -13.60
N ASN A 36 8.11 3.41 -13.74
CA ASN A 36 6.85 3.19 -14.45
C ASN A 36 7.14 3.01 -15.95
N PRO A 37 6.80 1.87 -16.59
CA PRO A 37 7.01 1.66 -18.02
C PRO A 37 6.12 2.53 -18.91
N HIS A 38 5.02 3.08 -18.38
CA HIS A 38 4.06 3.92 -19.09
C HIS A 38 3.83 5.25 -18.36
N PRO A 39 4.86 6.10 -18.16
CA PRO A 39 4.78 7.29 -17.30
C PRO A 39 3.88 8.39 -17.87
N ARG A 40 3.54 8.30 -19.16
CA ARG A 40 2.62 9.24 -19.85
C ARG A 40 1.17 8.76 -19.87
N THR A 41 0.90 7.50 -19.58
CA THR A 41 -0.45 6.93 -19.56
C THR A 41 -1.07 7.13 -18.19
N LEU A 42 -2.32 7.60 -18.14
CA LEU A 42 -3.09 7.64 -16.91
C LEU A 42 -3.76 6.29 -16.69
N TYR A 43 -3.41 5.61 -15.62
CA TYR A 43 -4.01 4.34 -15.22
C TYR A 43 -3.99 4.21 -13.70
N LEU A 44 -4.77 3.27 -13.17
CA LEU A 44 -4.84 2.98 -11.75
C LEU A 44 -4.12 1.68 -11.43
N VAL A 45 -3.40 1.67 -10.31
CA VAL A 45 -2.88 0.45 -9.68
C VAL A 45 -3.56 0.29 -8.32
N ARG A 46 -4.12 -0.90 -8.07
CA ARG A 46 -4.69 -1.29 -6.77
C ARG A 46 -3.82 -2.35 -6.11
N PHE A 47 -3.48 -2.13 -4.84
CA PHE A 47 -3.03 -3.17 -3.92
C PHE A 47 -4.12 -3.40 -2.89
N THR A 48 -4.43 -4.67 -2.63
CA THR A 48 -5.31 -5.05 -1.52
C THR A 48 -4.58 -5.98 -0.59
N GLN A 49 -4.59 -5.63 0.69
CA GLN A 49 -4.02 -6.42 1.77
C GLN A 49 -5.15 -6.85 2.71
N PRO A 50 -5.70 -8.06 2.52
CA PRO A 50 -6.80 -8.55 3.36
C PRO A 50 -6.36 -8.98 4.77
N GLU A 51 -5.05 -9.17 4.98
CA GLU A 51 -4.48 -9.69 6.22
C GLU A 51 -3.62 -8.64 6.95
N PHE A 52 -4.03 -7.37 6.92
CA PHE A 52 -3.32 -6.34 7.66
C PHE A 52 -3.59 -6.44 9.16
N THR A 53 -2.58 -6.21 9.98
CA THR A 53 -2.71 -6.19 11.43
C THR A 53 -1.71 -5.25 12.09
N SER A 54 -2.12 -4.62 13.18
CA SER A 54 -1.29 -3.82 14.10
C SER A 54 -1.73 -4.06 15.54
N LEU A 55 -1.07 -3.43 16.51
CA LEU A 55 -1.49 -3.49 17.91
C LEU A 55 -2.26 -2.23 18.32
N CYS A 56 -3.27 -2.40 19.16
CA CYS A 56 -3.90 -1.29 19.86
C CYS A 56 -2.88 -0.69 20.85
N PRO A 57 -2.57 0.62 20.78
CA PRO A 57 -1.56 1.23 21.65
C PRO A 57 -1.93 1.22 23.14
N MET A 58 -3.23 1.12 23.46
CA MET A 58 -3.72 1.14 24.84
C MET A 58 -3.74 -0.25 25.49
N THR A 59 -4.13 -1.28 24.73
CA THR A 59 -4.37 -2.63 25.29
C THR A 59 -3.36 -3.67 24.84
N GLY A 60 -2.56 -3.37 23.81
CA GLY A 60 -1.64 -4.33 23.18
C GLY A 60 -2.34 -5.44 22.40
N GLN A 61 -3.67 -5.43 22.28
CA GLN A 61 -4.41 -6.44 21.51
C GLN A 61 -4.23 -6.23 20.00
N PRO A 62 -4.18 -7.30 19.20
CA PRO A 62 -4.02 -7.19 17.75
C PRO A 62 -5.32 -6.76 17.08
N ASP A 63 -5.27 -5.66 16.33
CA ASP A 63 -6.34 -5.19 15.46
C ASP A 63 -6.09 -5.67 14.02
N PHE A 64 -7.16 -5.86 13.25
CA PHE A 64 -7.11 -6.40 11.89
C PHE A 64 -7.85 -5.50 10.92
N ALA A 65 -7.39 -5.44 9.68
CA ALA A 65 -8.04 -4.64 8.64
C ALA A 65 -7.87 -5.26 7.25
N HIS A 66 -8.81 -4.93 6.36
CA HIS A 66 -8.56 -4.96 4.92
C HIS A 66 -8.08 -3.59 4.48
N LEU A 67 -6.89 -3.50 3.89
CA LEU A 67 -6.42 -2.26 3.27
C LEU A 67 -6.63 -2.31 1.76
N VAL A 68 -7.28 -1.28 1.21
CA VAL A 68 -7.41 -1.06 -0.23
C VAL A 68 -6.66 0.22 -0.60
N ILE A 69 -5.56 0.06 -1.34
CA ILE A 69 -4.65 1.15 -1.73
C ILE A 69 -4.72 1.32 -3.24
N ASP A 70 -5.20 2.47 -3.67
CA ASP A 70 -5.30 2.84 -5.08
C ASP A 70 -4.37 4.02 -5.36
N TYR A 71 -3.61 3.96 -6.45
CA TYR A 71 -2.84 5.13 -6.88
C TYR A 71 -2.71 5.20 -8.40
N ALA A 72 -2.65 6.44 -8.90
CA ALA A 72 -2.27 6.76 -10.26
C ALA A 72 -0.77 7.08 -10.30
N PRO A 73 0.08 6.21 -10.85
CA PRO A 73 1.52 6.41 -10.82
C PRO A 73 1.96 7.60 -11.67
N ALA A 74 3.06 8.22 -11.26
CA ALA A 74 3.82 9.16 -12.07
C ALA A 74 5.00 8.42 -12.71
N ALA A 75 6.24 8.76 -12.34
CA ALA A 75 7.45 8.11 -12.86
C ALA A 75 7.78 6.77 -12.18
N LYS A 76 7.14 6.45 -11.05
CA LYS A 76 7.51 5.32 -10.19
C LYS A 76 6.30 4.43 -9.88
N LEU A 77 6.58 3.14 -9.74
CA LEU A 77 5.71 2.13 -9.17
C LEU A 77 6.31 1.62 -7.87
N VAL A 78 5.49 1.33 -6.88
CA VAL A 78 5.97 0.64 -5.66
C VAL A 78 6.38 -0.79 -5.99
N GLU A 79 7.50 -1.23 -5.44
CA GLU A 79 7.93 -2.62 -5.53
C GLU A 79 7.15 -3.47 -4.52
N SER A 80 6.49 -4.53 -4.99
CA SER A 80 5.47 -5.25 -4.23
C SER A 80 6.02 -5.99 -3.00
N LYS A 81 7.26 -6.49 -3.04
CA LYS A 81 7.88 -7.12 -1.86
C LYS A 81 8.18 -6.09 -0.78
N SER A 82 8.71 -4.92 -1.13
CA SER A 82 8.99 -3.84 -0.19
C SER A 82 7.71 -3.31 0.45
N LEU A 83 6.62 -3.20 -0.32
CA LEU A 83 5.30 -2.87 0.20
C LEU A 83 4.83 -3.92 1.21
N LYS A 84 4.94 -5.22 0.87
CA LYS A 84 4.58 -6.31 1.77
C LYS A 84 5.36 -6.24 3.08
N LEU A 85 6.67 -6.01 3.02
CA LEU A 85 7.53 -5.90 4.20
C LEU A 85 7.20 -4.66 5.04
N PHE A 86 6.88 -3.53 4.38
CA PHE A 86 6.40 -2.32 5.06
C PHE A 86 5.07 -2.58 5.79
N LEU A 87 4.07 -3.14 5.12
CA LEU A 87 2.78 -3.43 5.76
C LEU A 87 2.92 -4.46 6.90
N ALA A 88 3.76 -5.49 6.72
CA ALA A 88 4.01 -6.49 7.76
C ALA A 88 4.77 -5.93 8.98
N SER A 89 5.52 -4.84 8.83
CA SER A 89 6.24 -4.20 9.95
C SER A 89 5.31 -3.57 10.99
N PHE A 90 4.02 -3.39 10.67
CA PHE A 90 3.01 -2.92 11.62
C PHE A 90 2.56 -4.01 12.61
N ARG A 91 2.84 -5.29 12.36
CA ARG A 91 2.29 -6.42 13.13
C ARG A 91 2.45 -6.30 14.64
N ASN A 92 3.58 -5.76 15.09
CA ASN A 92 3.91 -5.56 16.51
C ASN A 92 4.05 -4.06 16.86
N HIS A 93 3.50 -3.17 16.02
CA HIS A 93 3.54 -1.73 16.22
C HIS A 93 2.21 -1.24 16.80
N GLY A 94 2.28 -0.47 17.89
CA GLY A 94 1.12 0.14 18.54
C GLY A 94 0.73 1.45 17.85
N ALA A 95 -0.44 1.49 17.22
CA ALA A 95 -0.97 2.70 16.60
C ALA A 95 -2.50 2.63 16.45
N PHE A 96 -3.15 3.80 16.54
CA PHE A 96 -4.58 3.92 16.28
C PHE A 96 -4.90 3.66 14.79
N HIS A 97 -6.13 3.27 14.50
CA HIS A 97 -6.55 2.85 13.15
C HIS A 97 -6.36 3.98 12.13
N GLU A 98 -6.65 5.22 12.54
CA GLU A 98 -6.47 6.43 11.75
C GLU A 98 -4.99 6.69 11.47
N ASP A 99 -4.15 6.65 12.51
CA ASP A 99 -2.72 6.94 12.35
C ASP A 99 -2.03 5.87 11.50
N CYS A 100 -2.32 4.57 11.72
CA CYS A 100 -1.88 3.47 10.86
C CYS A 100 -2.23 3.74 9.39
N THR A 101 -3.50 4.03 9.11
CA THR A 101 -4.00 4.18 7.73
C THR A 101 -3.36 5.40 7.05
N LEU A 102 -3.29 6.54 7.75
CA LEU A 102 -2.69 7.76 7.20
C LEU A 102 -1.17 7.66 7.08
N MET A 103 -0.47 7.00 8.00
CA MET A 103 0.97 6.77 7.93
C MET A 103 1.33 5.99 6.67
N ILE A 104 0.60 4.89 6.39
CA ILE A 104 0.80 4.08 5.19
C ILE A 104 0.66 4.94 3.93
N ALA A 105 -0.41 5.72 3.84
CA ALA A 105 -0.64 6.58 2.69
C ALA A 105 0.46 7.64 2.52
N LYS A 106 0.83 8.34 3.60
CA LYS A 106 1.87 9.39 3.57
C LYS A 106 3.24 8.82 3.19
N ARG A 107 3.61 7.64 3.71
CA ARG A 107 4.87 6.95 3.36
C ARG A 107 4.90 6.56 1.88
N LEU A 108 3.78 6.10 1.32
CA LEU A 108 3.68 5.79 -0.11
C LEU A 108 3.74 7.05 -0.97
N VAL A 109 3.04 8.13 -0.59
CA VAL A 109 3.11 9.41 -1.30
C VAL A 109 4.55 9.94 -1.33
N ALA A 110 5.25 9.90 -0.20
CA ALA A 110 6.64 10.35 -0.11
C ALA A 110 7.58 9.50 -1.01
N ALA A 111 7.43 8.18 -1.00
CA ALA A 111 8.28 7.28 -1.77
C ALA A 111 8.04 7.38 -3.29
N LEU A 112 6.78 7.49 -3.70
CA LEU A 112 6.36 7.33 -5.09
C LEU A 112 6.11 8.66 -5.81
N LYS A 113 5.74 9.71 -5.08
CA LYS A 113 5.24 10.98 -5.64
C LYS A 113 4.19 10.74 -6.74
N PRO A 114 3.10 10.00 -6.43
CA PRO A 114 2.12 9.62 -7.43
C PRO A 114 1.34 10.85 -7.92
N ARG A 115 0.66 10.73 -9.07
CA ARG A 115 -0.26 11.78 -9.54
C ARG A 115 -1.45 11.92 -8.59
N TRP A 116 -1.86 10.80 -7.99
CA TRP A 116 -2.96 10.72 -7.04
C TRP A 116 -2.88 9.40 -6.27
N LEU A 117 -3.33 9.38 -5.02
CA LEU A 117 -3.45 8.17 -4.19
C LEU A 117 -4.68 8.28 -3.28
N ARG A 118 -5.37 7.15 -3.07
CA ARG A 118 -6.32 6.97 -1.96
C ARG A 118 -6.06 5.66 -1.22
N ILE A 119 -6.47 5.63 0.04
CA ILE A 119 -6.48 4.43 0.87
C ILE A 119 -7.84 4.30 1.57
N GLY A 120 -8.30 3.07 1.73
CA GLY A 120 -9.38 2.70 2.61
C GLY A 120 -8.87 1.61 3.55
N GLY A 121 -8.95 1.85 4.86
CA GLY A 121 -8.72 0.85 5.90
C GLY A 121 -10.06 0.41 6.46
N TYR A 122 -10.46 -0.83 6.17
CA TYR A 122 -11.70 -1.43 6.66
C TYR A 122 -11.37 -2.28 7.89
N TRP A 123 -11.54 -1.70 9.07
CA TRP A 123 -11.06 -2.29 10.33
C TRP A 123 -12.11 -3.18 10.97
N TYR A 124 -11.66 -4.29 11.55
CA TYR A 124 -12.54 -5.26 12.18
C TYR A 124 -13.12 -4.67 13.47
N PRO A 125 -14.39 -5.01 13.80
CA PRO A 125 -15.09 -4.37 14.89
C PRO A 125 -14.46 -4.64 16.25
N ARG A 126 -14.42 -3.61 17.09
CA ARG A 126 -14.22 -3.70 18.55
C ARG A 126 -15.53 -3.33 19.23
N GLY A 127 -15.98 -4.17 20.17
CA GLY A 127 -17.30 -3.97 20.80
C GLY A 127 -18.47 -3.96 19.82
N GLY A 128 -18.34 -4.65 18.67
CA GLY A 128 -19.36 -4.69 17.62
C GLY A 128 -19.36 -3.50 16.65
N MET A 129 -18.42 -2.54 16.79
CA MET A 129 -18.35 -1.35 15.96
C MET A 129 -17.04 -1.30 15.16
N PRO A 130 -17.08 -1.36 13.81
CA PRO A 130 -15.91 -1.13 12.97
C PRO A 130 -15.60 0.37 12.86
N ILE A 131 -14.35 0.70 12.58
CA ILE A 131 -13.92 2.07 12.28
C ILE A 131 -13.24 2.05 10.93
N ASP A 132 -13.97 2.40 9.89
CA ASP A 132 -13.40 2.49 8.55
C ASP A 132 -12.76 3.86 8.34
N VAL A 133 -11.52 3.87 7.83
CA VAL A 133 -10.73 5.08 7.64
C VAL A 133 -10.44 5.28 6.16
N PHE A 134 -10.85 6.43 5.62
CA PHE A 134 -10.67 6.78 4.22
C PHE A 134 -9.85 8.07 4.07
N TRP A 135 -8.89 8.07 3.16
CA TRP A 135 -8.11 9.26 2.84
C TRP A 135 -7.63 9.26 1.39
N GLN A 136 -7.51 10.45 0.80
CA GLN A 136 -6.92 10.63 -0.52
C GLN A 136 -6.13 11.93 -0.64
N THR A 137 -5.18 11.99 -1.56
CA THR A 137 -4.32 13.18 -1.77
C THR A 137 -5.06 14.40 -2.32
N GLY A 138 -6.23 14.20 -2.94
CA GLY A 138 -7.03 15.24 -3.59
C GLY A 138 -8.09 14.64 -4.51
N ALA A 139 -8.67 15.47 -5.39
CA ALA A 139 -9.60 14.99 -6.40
C ALA A 139 -8.91 14.02 -7.38
N PRO A 140 -9.56 12.91 -7.79
CA PRO A 140 -9.02 12.01 -8.80
C PRO A 140 -8.74 12.76 -10.12
N PRO A 141 -7.64 12.45 -10.83
CA PRO A 141 -7.35 13.03 -12.14
C PRO A 141 -8.50 12.80 -13.11
N LYS A 142 -8.89 13.86 -13.86
CA LYS A 142 -9.93 13.75 -14.88
C LYS A 142 -9.58 12.66 -15.89
N GLY A 143 -10.53 11.76 -16.15
CA GLY A 143 -10.36 10.64 -17.08
C GLY A 143 -9.67 9.41 -16.49
N LEU A 144 -9.29 9.42 -15.20
CA LEU A 144 -8.86 8.20 -14.52
C LEU A 144 -10.07 7.27 -14.36
N TRP A 145 -9.96 6.05 -14.88
CA TRP A 145 -10.93 5.01 -14.54
C TRP A 145 -10.73 4.59 -13.08
N LEU A 146 -11.72 4.91 -12.24
CA LEU A 146 -11.66 4.71 -10.80
C LEU A 146 -12.78 3.73 -10.37
N PRO A 147 -12.45 2.47 -10.04
CA PRO A 147 -13.43 1.51 -9.58
C PRO A 147 -13.91 1.85 -8.16
N ASP A 148 -14.99 1.20 -7.72
CA ASP A 148 -15.45 1.28 -6.34
C ASP A 148 -14.36 0.85 -5.35
N GLN A 149 -14.31 1.47 -4.17
CA GLN A 149 -13.27 1.19 -3.16
C GLN A 149 -13.61 0.00 -2.26
N GLY A 150 -14.85 -0.51 -2.31
CA GLY A 150 -15.31 -1.61 -1.47
C GLY A 150 -14.42 -2.85 -1.53
N VAL A 151 -14.43 -3.59 -0.43
CA VAL A 151 -13.68 -4.84 -0.30
C VAL A 151 -14.38 -5.91 -1.13
N ALA A 152 -13.75 -6.32 -2.23
CA ALA A 152 -14.23 -7.45 -3.00
C ALA A 152 -14.03 -8.75 -2.21
N PRO A 153 -14.95 -9.72 -2.28
CA PRO A 153 -14.72 -11.04 -1.73
C PRO A 153 -13.58 -11.72 -2.53
N TYR A 154 -12.38 -11.78 -1.94
CA TYR A 154 -11.25 -12.49 -2.56
C TYR A 154 -11.49 -14.00 -2.47
N ARG A 155 -11.44 -14.68 -3.62
CA ARG A 155 -11.24 -16.13 -3.64
C ARG A 155 -9.73 -16.37 -3.68
N GLY A 156 -9.21 -17.21 -2.78
CA GLY A 156 -7.84 -17.68 -2.84
C GLY A 156 -7.56 -18.40 -4.16
N ARG A 157 -6.32 -18.83 -4.40
CA ARG A 157 -6.03 -19.77 -5.49
C ARG A 157 -6.77 -21.08 -5.18
N GLY A 158 -7.92 -21.28 -5.83
CA GLY A 158 -8.60 -22.57 -5.89
C GLY A 158 -7.85 -23.55 -6.78
#